data_AF-A0A5K1ANX2-F1
#
_entry.id   AF-A0A5K1ANX2-F1
#
_cell.length_a   1.000
_cell.length_b   1.000
_cell.length_c   1.000
_cell.angle_alpha   90.00
_cell.angle_beta   90.00
_cell.angle_gamma   90.00
#
_symmetry.space_group_name_H-M   'P 1'
#
loop_
_entity.id
_entity.type
_entity.pdbx_description
1 polymer ?
#
loop_
_entity_poly.entity_id
_entity_poly.type
_entity_poly.pdbx_seq_one_letter_code
_entity_poly.pdbx_strand_id
1 'polypeptide(L)'
;MAEEMTCKIDAAFDSGSHTKSENLPVQVTSIRLNKDNYLSWSAALEIGITSRGRLPYITGEKPAPSKTDPQWATWALEDSQVKVWIISSVSADIQPLILRKSTAYDMWTVLARMYGRKKRVLRTYQIKRGIYSLKQGDLSVASFFAALKTKWEELDYHVNDDWHCGSDHALYWEKEWMDQTFIFLGGLRDEFESIRSQILNCDEIPGIEEVYAR
;
A
#
# COMPACT_ATOMS: atom_id res chain seq x y z
N MET A 1 44.47 50.14 43.89
CA MET A 1 44.19 48.84 44.53
C MET A 1 42.68 48.74 44.62
N ALA A 2 42.06 48.10 43.62
CA ALA A 2 41.62 46.68 43.64
C ALA A 2 40.14 46.64 44.11
N GLU A 3 39.20 46.34 43.19
CA GLU A 3 38.44 45.05 43.06
C GLU A 3 37.38 44.91 44.19
N GLU A 4 36.14 44.43 44.05
CA GLU A 4 35.26 43.78 43.06
C GLU A 4 33.83 43.95 43.67
N MET A 5 32.75 44.26 42.94
CA MET A 5 31.90 43.40 42.10
C MET A 5 30.92 42.48 42.86
N THR A 6 29.61 42.76 42.72
CA THR A 6 28.44 41.83 42.57
C THR A 6 27.15 42.60 42.88
N CYS A 7 25.97 42.34 42.30
CA CYS A 7 25.55 41.79 41.01
C CYS A 7 24.08 42.26 40.88
N LYS A 8 23.74 43.10 39.89
CA LYS A 8 22.33 43.42 39.59
C LYS A 8 21.90 42.52 38.44
N ILE A 9 20.99 41.61 38.75
CA ILE A 9 20.26 40.82 37.76
C ILE A 9 19.18 41.74 37.19
N ASP A 10 19.35 42.19 35.96
CA ASP A 10 18.24 42.67 35.14
C ASP A 10 18.06 41.69 33.99
N ALA A 11 16.89 41.05 34.00
CA ALA A 11 16.44 40.13 32.98
C ALA A 11 16.14 40.91 31.69
N ALA A 12 17.01 40.79 30.69
CA ALA A 12 16.70 41.19 29.33
C ALA A 12 15.97 40.04 28.62
N PHE A 13 14.71 40.33 28.28
CA PHE A 13 13.81 39.52 27.48
C PHE A 13 14.31 39.52 26.03
N ASP A 14 15.07 38.49 25.63
CA ASP A 14 15.46 38.32 24.23
C ASP A 14 14.31 37.64 23.47
N SER A 15 13.58 38.47 22.71
CA SER A 15 12.50 38.03 21.81
C SER A 15 13.08 37.64 20.45
N GLY A 16 13.87 36.58 20.45
CA GLY A 16 14.29 35.91 19.22
C GLY A 16 13.17 35.04 18.67
N SER A 17 12.28 35.60 17.84
CA SER A 17 11.40 34.84 16.96
C SER A 17 12.24 34.12 15.89
N HIS A 18 12.87 33.02 16.27
CA HIS A 18 13.38 32.04 15.31
C HIS A 18 12.19 31.29 14.72
N THR A 19 11.67 31.77 13.59
CA THR A 19 10.95 30.89 12.66
C THR A 19 11.96 29.85 12.18
N LYS A 20 12.04 28.74 12.91
CA LYS A 20 12.79 27.55 12.49
C LYS A 20 12.19 27.13 11.15
N SER A 21 12.88 27.47 10.07
CA SER A 21 12.63 26.85 8.77
C SER A 21 12.93 25.38 8.95
N GLU A 22 11.92 24.58 9.30
CA GLU A 22 12.05 23.14 9.31
C GLU A 22 12.37 22.71 7.89
N ASN A 23 13.65 22.38 7.65
CA ASN A 23 14.10 21.78 6.41
C ASN A 23 13.53 20.36 6.35
N LEU A 24 12.27 20.27 5.94
CA LEU A 24 11.60 19.01 5.71
C LEU A 24 12.25 18.35 4.49
N PRO A 25 12.61 17.07 4.56
CA PRO A 25 13.22 16.39 3.43
C PRO A 25 12.25 16.37 2.24
N VAL A 26 12.81 16.58 1.04
CA VAL A 26 12.08 16.64 -0.24
C VAL A 26 11.45 15.30 -0.62
N GLN A 27 11.93 14.21 -0.02
CA GLN A 27 11.45 12.85 -0.25
C GLN A 27 11.04 12.23 1.09
N VAL A 28 9.82 11.67 1.13
CA VAL A 28 9.25 11.04 2.33
C VAL A 28 9.04 9.53 2.18
N THR A 29 9.26 9.00 0.97
CA THR A 29 9.22 7.57 0.66
C THR A 29 10.25 7.25 -0.44
N SER A 30 10.87 6.07 -0.38
CA SER A 30 11.73 5.56 -1.46
C SER A 30 10.95 4.91 -2.60
N ILE A 31 9.67 4.59 -2.38
CA ILE A 31 8.80 3.97 -3.38
C ILE A 31 8.37 5.02 -4.39
N ARG A 32 8.70 4.80 -5.68
CA ARG A 32 8.17 5.62 -6.77
C ARG A 32 6.89 5.02 -7.34
N LEU A 33 5.84 5.83 -7.47
CA LEU A 33 4.61 5.41 -8.14
C LEU A 33 4.90 5.07 -9.60
N ASN A 34 4.43 3.91 -10.03
CA ASN A 34 4.36 3.46 -11.41
C ASN A 34 2.95 2.93 -11.71
N LYS A 35 2.78 2.36 -12.89
CA LYS A 35 1.48 1.88 -13.38
C LYS A 35 0.90 0.74 -12.53
N ASP A 36 1.69 0.05 -11.71
CA ASP A 36 1.31 -1.21 -11.04
C ASP A 36 1.34 -1.13 -9.50
N ASN A 37 2.13 -0.26 -8.88
CA ASN A 37 2.36 -0.28 -7.43
C ASN A 37 1.58 0.76 -6.59
N TYR A 38 0.37 1.15 -7.01
CA TYR A 38 -0.36 2.27 -6.38
C TYR A 38 -0.63 2.04 -4.90
N LEU A 39 -1.04 0.82 -4.51
CA LEU A 39 -1.37 0.51 -3.11
C LEU A 39 -0.16 0.62 -2.18
N SER A 40 0.97 0.03 -2.56
CA SER A 40 2.22 0.12 -1.79
C SER A 40 2.75 1.55 -1.75
N TRP A 41 2.66 2.27 -2.87
CA TRP A 41 3.07 3.68 -2.94
C TRP A 41 2.16 4.58 -2.09
N SER A 42 0.83 4.42 -2.18
CA SER A 42 -0.12 5.26 -1.47
C SER A 42 0.03 5.07 0.04
N ALA A 43 0.14 3.83 0.50
CA ALA A 43 0.37 3.52 1.91
C ALA A 43 1.69 4.12 2.43
N ALA A 44 2.80 3.95 1.69
CA ALA A 44 4.10 4.48 2.10
C ALA A 44 4.13 6.02 2.09
N LEU A 45 3.49 6.65 1.11
CA LEU A 45 3.41 8.11 1.02
C LEU A 45 2.50 8.68 2.12
N GLU A 46 1.36 8.05 2.39
CA GLU A 46 0.48 8.39 3.52
C GLU A 46 1.22 8.35 4.85
N ILE A 47 2.00 7.30 5.12
CA ILE A 47 2.83 7.20 6.32
C ILE A 47 3.82 8.37 6.39
N GLY A 48 4.54 8.65 5.29
CA GLY A 48 5.51 9.75 5.24
C GLY A 48 4.90 11.14 5.42
N ILE A 49 3.69 11.37 4.92
CA ILE A 49 2.93 12.61 5.10
C ILE A 49 2.38 12.71 6.54
N THR A 50 1.87 11.60 7.08
CA THR A 50 1.30 11.51 8.43
C THR A 50 2.36 11.75 9.49
N SER A 51 3.56 11.18 9.32
CA SER A 51 4.67 11.38 10.25
C SER A 51 5.13 12.84 10.36
N ARG A 52 4.63 13.73 9.48
CA ARG A 52 4.91 15.17 9.44
C ARG A 52 3.66 16.02 9.73
N GLY A 53 2.56 15.39 10.16
CA GLY A 53 1.33 16.08 10.53
C GLY A 53 0.59 16.75 9.36
N ARG A 54 0.78 16.28 8.12
CA ARG A 54 0.18 16.89 6.91
C ARG A 54 -0.87 16.02 6.22
N LEU A 55 -1.33 14.94 6.85
CA LEU A 55 -2.34 14.05 6.27
C LEU A 55 -3.64 14.77 5.81
N PRO A 56 -4.16 15.78 6.54
CA PRO A 56 -5.39 16.49 6.15
C PRO A 56 -5.37 17.15 4.75
N TYR A 57 -4.18 17.40 4.19
CA TYR A 57 -3.99 18.00 2.87
C TYR A 57 -4.27 17.05 1.70
N ILE A 58 -4.18 15.74 1.92
CA ILE A 58 -4.50 14.74 0.90
C ILE A 58 -5.87 14.09 1.12
N THR A 59 -6.42 14.15 2.35
CA THR A 59 -7.79 13.67 2.65
C THR A 59 -8.86 14.71 2.33
N GLY A 60 -8.50 15.99 2.26
CA GLY A 60 -9.41 17.10 1.99
C GLY A 60 -10.06 17.68 3.25
N GLU A 61 -9.68 17.20 4.44
CA GLU A 61 -10.12 17.73 5.73
C GLU A 61 -9.65 19.17 5.98
N LYS A 62 -8.58 19.60 5.30
CA LYS A 62 -8.07 20.98 5.36
C LYS A 62 -8.18 21.67 3.99
N PRO A 63 -9.40 22.10 3.58
CA PRO A 63 -9.62 22.73 2.29
C PRO A 63 -8.92 24.08 2.16
N ALA A 64 -8.70 24.54 0.92
CA ALA A 64 -8.08 25.82 0.65
C ALA A 64 -8.92 26.97 1.24
N PRO A 65 -8.36 27.80 2.15
CA PRO A 65 -9.05 28.98 2.67
C PRO A 65 -9.09 30.08 1.62
N SER A 66 -9.89 31.12 1.87
CA SER A 66 -9.89 32.33 1.03
C SER A 66 -8.49 32.94 0.98
N LYS A 67 -8.10 33.54 -0.15
CA LYS A 67 -6.81 34.26 -0.26
C LYS A 67 -6.70 35.46 0.68
N THR A 68 -7.83 35.97 1.18
CA THR A 68 -7.89 37.06 2.15
C THR A 68 -7.79 36.56 3.59
N ASP A 69 -7.82 35.25 3.82
CA ASP A 69 -7.73 34.65 5.14
C ASP A 69 -6.28 34.75 5.66
N PRO A 70 -6.05 35.22 6.90
CA PRO A 70 -4.73 35.22 7.53
C PRO A 70 -4.02 33.84 7.51
N GLN A 71 -4.78 32.74 7.51
CA GLN A 71 -4.26 31.38 7.48
C GLN A 71 -3.84 30.92 6.08
N TRP A 72 -4.15 31.68 5.02
CA TRP A 72 -3.85 31.31 3.64
C TRP A 72 -2.36 31.06 3.43
N ALA A 73 -1.49 31.92 3.98
CA ALA A 73 -0.05 31.81 3.77
C ALA A 73 0.51 30.50 4.34
N THR A 74 0.12 30.18 5.58
CA THR A 74 0.49 28.91 6.22
C THR A 74 -0.09 27.73 5.47
N TRP A 75 -1.37 27.80 5.08
CA TRP A 75 -2.00 26.72 4.33
C TRP A 75 -1.31 26.46 2.99
N ALA A 76 -1.00 27.51 2.22
CA ALA A 76 -0.37 27.43 0.91
C ALA A 76 1.06 26.87 0.99
N LEU A 77 1.79 27.22 2.05
CA LEU A 77 3.12 26.66 2.31
C LEU A 77 3.03 25.14 2.57
N GLU A 78 2.15 24.73 3.48
CA GLU A 78 1.97 23.33 3.86
C GLU A 78 1.45 22.48 2.69
N ASP A 79 0.49 22.99 1.92
CA ASP A 79 0.00 22.33 0.69
C ASP A 79 1.13 22.16 -0.33
N SER A 80 1.96 23.20 -0.51
CA SER A 80 3.10 23.15 -1.44
C SER A 80 4.15 22.10 -1.03
N GLN A 81 4.41 21.94 0.27
CA GLN A 81 5.30 20.87 0.77
C GLN A 81 4.76 19.49 0.40
N VAL A 82 3.47 19.26 0.60
CA VAL A 82 2.84 17.98 0.24
C VAL A 82 2.88 17.76 -1.28
N LYS A 83 2.64 18.79 -2.09
CA LYS A 83 2.78 18.73 -3.55
C LYS A 83 4.20 18.32 -3.97
N VAL A 84 5.24 18.86 -3.33
CA VAL A 84 6.64 18.47 -3.58
C VAL A 84 6.87 16.99 -3.28
N TRP A 85 6.34 16.48 -2.16
CA TRP A 85 6.45 15.05 -1.81
C TRP A 85 5.71 14.14 -2.77
N ILE A 86 4.53 14.55 -3.27
CA ILE A 86 3.82 13.80 -4.31
C ILE A 86 4.65 13.80 -5.60
N ILE A 87 5.15 14.96 -6.06
CA ILE A 87 5.92 15.07 -7.30
C ILE A 87 7.23 14.25 -7.23
N SER A 88 7.94 14.29 -6.10
CA SER A 88 9.21 13.59 -5.91
C SER A 88 9.04 12.07 -5.79
N SER A 89 7.84 11.60 -5.42
CA SER A 89 7.52 10.18 -5.24
C SER A 89 6.82 9.53 -6.44
N VAL A 90 6.62 10.24 -7.55
CA VAL A 90 6.05 9.64 -8.78
C VAL A 90 7.09 9.51 -9.89
N SER A 91 6.87 8.57 -10.80
CA SER A 91 7.70 8.41 -12.01
C SER A 91 7.55 9.60 -12.96
N ALA A 92 8.60 9.88 -13.76
CA ALA A 92 8.66 11.07 -14.62
C ALA A 92 7.54 11.11 -15.67
N ASP A 93 7.06 9.96 -16.12
CA ASP A 93 5.92 9.82 -17.03
C ASP A 93 4.57 10.18 -16.39
N ILE A 94 4.48 10.16 -15.05
CA ILE A 94 3.26 10.46 -14.29
C ILE A 94 3.20 11.94 -13.88
N GLN A 95 4.35 12.59 -13.66
CA GLN A 95 4.41 13.99 -13.20
C GLN A 95 3.56 14.97 -14.04
N PRO A 96 3.55 14.92 -15.40
CA PRO A 96 2.74 15.84 -16.21
C PRO A 96 1.24 15.79 -15.90
N LEU A 97 0.73 14.69 -15.36
CA LEU A 97 -0.69 14.49 -15.04
C LEU A 97 -1.12 15.28 -13.80
N ILE A 98 -0.17 15.59 -12.91
CA ILE A 98 -0.45 16.20 -11.60
C ILE A 98 0.09 17.62 -11.46
N LEU A 99 1.13 18.01 -12.21
CA LEU A 99 1.82 19.30 -12.04
C LEU A 99 0.91 20.53 -12.13
N ARG A 100 -0.16 20.47 -12.94
CA ARG A 100 -1.09 21.60 -13.14
C ARG A 100 -2.25 21.63 -12.13
N LYS A 101 -2.24 20.77 -11.12
CA LYS A 101 -3.30 20.70 -10.11
C LYS A 101 -3.11 21.79 -9.05
N SER A 102 -4.23 22.38 -8.63
CA SER A 102 -4.28 23.49 -7.69
C SER A 102 -3.74 23.08 -6.32
N THR A 103 -4.25 21.98 -5.77
CA THR A 103 -3.95 21.53 -4.41
C THR A 103 -3.28 20.15 -4.38
N ALA A 104 -2.66 19.80 -3.26
CA ALA A 104 -2.18 18.44 -3.01
C ALA A 104 -3.34 17.42 -3.06
N TYR A 105 -4.50 17.79 -2.53
CA TYR A 105 -5.72 16.99 -2.59
C TYR A 105 -6.12 16.66 -4.03
N ASP A 106 -6.05 17.63 -4.95
CA ASP A 106 -6.36 17.42 -6.37
C ASP A 106 -5.36 16.47 -7.03
N MET A 107 -4.06 16.60 -6.71
CA MET A 107 -3.03 15.67 -7.19
C MET A 107 -3.31 14.25 -6.70
N TRP A 108 -3.53 14.10 -5.40
CA TRP A 108 -3.84 12.83 -4.75
C TRP A 108 -5.06 12.16 -5.38
N THR A 109 -6.16 12.90 -5.52
CA THR A 109 -7.42 12.42 -6.11
C THR A 109 -7.25 11.96 -7.56
N VAL A 110 -6.47 12.67 -8.37
CA VAL A 110 -6.19 12.27 -9.75
C VAL A 110 -5.42 10.96 -9.80
N LEU A 111 -4.37 10.84 -8.98
CA LEU A 111 -3.58 9.60 -8.90
C LEU A 111 -4.42 8.43 -8.39
N ALA A 112 -5.24 8.64 -7.36
CA ALA A 112 -6.18 7.65 -6.84
C ALA A 112 -7.20 7.20 -7.89
N ARG A 113 -7.75 8.13 -8.67
CA ARG A 113 -8.70 7.80 -9.73
C ARG A 113 -8.06 7.03 -10.87
N MET A 114 -6.86 7.42 -11.30
CA MET A 114 -6.18 6.82 -12.45
C MET A 114 -5.56 5.47 -12.11
N TYR A 115 -4.93 5.37 -10.93
CA TYR A 115 -4.10 4.23 -10.55
C TYR A 115 -4.67 3.44 -9.35
N GLY A 116 -5.61 3.98 -8.58
CA GLY A 116 -6.27 3.30 -7.46
C GLY A 116 -7.48 2.46 -7.88
N ARG A 117 -8.36 2.97 -8.77
CA ARG A 117 -9.55 2.21 -9.22
C ARG A 117 -9.24 1.06 -10.19
N LYS A 118 -8.13 1.11 -10.90
CA LYS A 118 -7.77 0.11 -11.93
C LYS A 118 -7.13 -1.16 -11.38
N LYS A 119 -6.97 -1.32 -10.06
CA LYS A 119 -6.08 -2.36 -9.53
C LYS A 119 -6.71 -3.47 -8.73
N ARG A 120 -7.96 -3.41 -8.27
CA ARG A 120 -8.56 -4.64 -7.68
C ARG A 120 -8.69 -5.71 -8.75
N VAL A 121 -9.50 -5.45 -9.79
CA VAL A 121 -9.74 -6.42 -10.87
C VAL A 121 -8.46 -6.78 -11.64
N LEU A 122 -7.60 -5.81 -11.98
CA LEU A 122 -6.34 -6.10 -12.67
C LEU A 122 -5.34 -6.86 -11.79
N ARG A 123 -5.23 -6.53 -10.48
CA ARG A 123 -4.35 -7.26 -9.57
C ARG A 123 -4.89 -8.65 -9.29
N THR A 124 -6.19 -8.80 -9.04
CA THR A 124 -6.89 -10.08 -8.99
C THR A 124 -6.61 -10.89 -10.25
N TYR A 125 -6.71 -10.29 -11.44
CA TYR A 125 -6.36 -10.97 -12.70
C TYR A 125 -4.89 -11.38 -12.76
N GLN A 126 -3.95 -10.51 -12.40
CA GLN A 126 -2.52 -10.83 -12.40
C GLN A 126 -2.17 -11.94 -11.41
N ILE A 127 -2.76 -11.90 -10.22
CA ILE A 127 -2.57 -12.93 -9.18
C ILE A 127 -3.18 -14.25 -9.64
N LYS A 128 -4.44 -14.25 -10.10
CA LYS A 128 -5.09 -15.45 -10.66
C LYS A 128 -4.29 -16.03 -11.82
N ARG A 129 -3.83 -15.19 -12.76
CA ARG A 129 -2.95 -15.62 -13.85
C ARG A 129 -1.67 -16.25 -13.32
N GLY A 130 -1.06 -15.65 -12.30
CA GLY A 130 0.12 -16.18 -11.62
C GLY A 130 -0.14 -17.58 -11.03
N ILE A 131 -1.23 -17.72 -10.27
CA ILE A 131 -1.68 -18.99 -9.68
C ILE A 131 -1.84 -20.06 -10.77
N TYR A 132 -2.61 -19.79 -11.83
CA TYR A 132 -2.86 -20.78 -12.90
C TYR A 132 -1.61 -21.12 -13.73
N SER A 133 -0.64 -20.22 -13.79
CA SER A 133 0.63 -20.46 -14.48
C SER A 133 1.69 -21.15 -13.63
N LEU A 134 1.50 -21.21 -12.31
CA LEU A 134 2.51 -21.75 -11.41
C LEU A 134 2.52 -23.28 -11.52
N LYS A 135 3.69 -23.84 -11.77
CA LYS A 135 3.97 -25.28 -11.80
C LYS A 135 5.16 -25.57 -10.90
N GLN A 136 5.24 -26.79 -10.38
CA GLN A 136 6.35 -27.20 -9.53
C GLN A 136 7.70 -27.00 -10.24
N GLY A 137 7.83 -27.44 -11.49
CA GLY A 137 9.08 -27.34 -12.25
C GLY A 137 10.26 -27.94 -11.47
N ASP A 138 11.33 -27.17 -11.32
CA ASP A 138 12.53 -27.57 -10.57
C ASP A 138 12.43 -27.30 -9.05
N LEU A 139 11.31 -26.71 -8.59
CA LEU A 139 11.11 -26.45 -7.17
C LEU A 139 10.85 -27.74 -6.39
N SER A 140 11.20 -27.70 -5.10
CA SER A 140 10.69 -28.69 -4.14
C SER A 140 9.17 -28.55 -3.98
N VAL A 141 8.49 -29.63 -3.58
CA VAL A 141 7.04 -29.59 -3.30
C VAL A 141 6.72 -28.53 -2.24
N ALA A 142 7.55 -28.41 -1.20
CA ALA A 142 7.41 -27.40 -0.15
C ALA A 142 7.52 -25.97 -0.69
N SER A 143 8.51 -25.71 -1.55
CA SER A 143 8.70 -24.38 -2.16
C SER A 143 7.56 -24.02 -3.13
N PHE A 144 7.06 -25.01 -3.88
CA PHE A 144 5.91 -24.83 -4.77
C PHE A 144 4.63 -24.54 -3.99
N PHE A 145 4.34 -25.33 -2.95
CA PHE A 145 3.20 -25.13 -2.06
C PHE A 145 3.25 -23.75 -1.38
N ALA A 146 4.41 -23.36 -0.84
CA ALA A 146 4.57 -22.04 -0.23
C ALA A 146 4.32 -20.90 -1.23
N ALA A 147 4.81 -21.01 -2.46
CA ALA A 147 4.60 -20.00 -3.50
C ALA A 147 3.12 -19.86 -3.90
N LEU A 148 2.38 -20.97 -3.97
CA LEU A 148 0.93 -20.96 -4.17
C LEU A 148 0.20 -20.33 -2.99
N LYS A 149 0.54 -20.74 -1.75
CA LYS A 149 -0.07 -20.21 -0.52
C LYS A 149 0.08 -18.70 -0.41
N THR A 150 1.27 -18.17 -0.65
CA THR A 150 1.51 -16.72 -0.68
C THR A 150 0.66 -16.01 -1.74
N LYS A 151 0.41 -16.63 -2.90
CA LYS A 151 -0.42 -16.06 -3.96
C LYS A 151 -1.91 -16.06 -3.61
N TRP A 152 -2.40 -17.08 -2.91
CA TRP A 152 -3.79 -17.11 -2.42
C TRP A 152 -4.01 -16.10 -1.29
N GLU A 153 -3.09 -16.00 -0.33
CA GLU A 153 -3.15 -14.96 0.72
C GLU A 153 -3.16 -13.55 0.12
N GLU A 154 -2.37 -13.34 -0.94
CA GLU A 154 -2.39 -12.09 -1.70
C GLU A 154 -3.73 -11.86 -2.40
N LEU A 155 -4.35 -12.91 -2.95
CA LEU A 155 -5.65 -12.84 -3.61
C LEU A 155 -6.76 -12.47 -2.60
N ASP A 156 -6.77 -13.10 -1.43
CA ASP A 156 -7.77 -12.88 -0.38
C ASP A 156 -7.74 -11.43 0.11
N TYR A 157 -6.55 -10.87 0.28
CA TYR A 157 -6.38 -9.45 0.61
C TYR A 157 -7.04 -8.52 -0.42
N HIS A 158 -7.02 -8.91 -1.69
CA HIS A 158 -7.61 -8.13 -2.78
C HIS A 158 -9.08 -8.45 -3.05
N VAL A 159 -9.60 -9.62 -2.67
CA VAL A 159 -10.96 -10.10 -3.00
C VAL A 159 -11.92 -9.98 -1.81
N ASN A 160 -11.50 -9.47 -0.65
CA ASN A 160 -12.35 -9.27 0.52
C ASN A 160 -13.62 -8.44 0.18
N ASP A 161 -14.71 -9.14 -0.14
CA ASP A 161 -16.06 -8.63 -0.35
C ASP A 161 -16.80 -8.78 0.99
N ASP A 162 -17.62 -7.80 1.35
CA ASP A 162 -18.48 -7.89 2.53
C ASP A 162 -19.53 -8.98 2.31
N TRP A 163 -19.34 -10.16 2.92
CA TRP A 163 -20.28 -11.27 2.84
C TRP A 163 -21.52 -10.98 3.71
N HIS A 164 -22.71 -10.98 3.10
CA HIS A 164 -23.96 -10.67 3.80
C HIS A 164 -24.66 -11.89 4.43
N CYS A 165 -24.17 -13.12 4.23
CA CYS A 165 -24.76 -14.34 4.79
C CYS A 165 -23.71 -15.43 5.08
N GLY A 166 -23.83 -16.11 6.22
CA GLY A 166 -22.89 -17.17 6.65
C GLY A 166 -23.02 -18.51 5.91
N SER A 167 -24.17 -18.83 5.33
CA SER A 167 -24.35 -20.07 4.55
C SER A 167 -23.63 -20.01 3.19
N ASP A 168 -23.66 -18.84 2.55
CA ASP A 168 -23.00 -18.61 1.25
C ASP A 168 -21.48 -18.58 1.41
N HIS A 169 -21.00 -18.13 2.57
CA HIS A 169 -19.59 -18.15 2.94
C HIS A 169 -19.05 -19.59 3.05
N ALA A 170 -19.78 -20.51 3.70
CA ALA A 170 -19.34 -21.90 3.86
C ALA A 170 -19.25 -22.65 2.51
N LEU A 171 -20.27 -22.52 1.67
CA LEU A 171 -20.31 -23.14 0.34
C LEU A 171 -19.26 -22.53 -0.62
N TYR A 172 -19.04 -21.21 -0.54
CA TYR A 172 -17.99 -20.55 -1.30
C TYR A 172 -16.61 -21.07 -0.90
N TRP A 173 -16.38 -21.22 0.40
CA TRP A 173 -15.10 -21.66 0.94
C TRP A 173 -14.80 -23.12 0.61
N GLU A 174 -15.80 -23.99 0.62
CA GLU A 174 -15.70 -25.38 0.14
C GLU A 174 -15.29 -25.44 -1.34
N LYS A 175 -15.90 -24.59 -2.18
CA LYS A 175 -15.56 -24.50 -3.60
C LYS A 175 -14.17 -23.93 -3.85
N GLU A 176 -13.78 -22.88 -3.13
CA GLU A 176 -12.46 -22.26 -3.25
C GLU A 176 -11.36 -23.24 -2.80
N TRP A 177 -11.57 -23.97 -1.70
CA TRP A 177 -10.64 -25.01 -1.23
C TRP A 177 -10.44 -26.15 -2.23
N MET A 178 -11.52 -26.57 -2.88
CA MET A 178 -11.45 -27.56 -3.94
C MET A 178 -10.63 -27.04 -5.13
N ASP A 179 -10.85 -25.79 -5.54
CA ASP A 179 -10.08 -25.15 -6.61
C ASP A 179 -8.58 -25.03 -6.27
N GLN A 180 -8.25 -24.65 -5.03
CA GLN A 180 -6.86 -24.60 -4.55
C GLN A 180 -6.18 -25.98 -4.61
N THR A 181 -6.90 -27.02 -4.19
CA THR A 181 -6.43 -28.41 -4.22
C THR A 181 -6.16 -28.87 -5.66
N PHE A 182 -7.07 -28.60 -6.59
CA PHE A 182 -6.89 -28.96 -8.00
C PHE A 182 -5.72 -28.22 -8.65
N ILE A 183 -5.56 -26.93 -8.35
CA ILE A 183 -4.43 -26.13 -8.85
C ILE A 183 -3.10 -26.67 -8.33
N PHE A 184 -3.04 -27.04 -7.04
CA PHE A 184 -1.85 -27.66 -6.45
C PHE A 184 -1.55 -29.00 -7.13
N LEU A 185 -2.51 -29.92 -7.15
CA LEU A 185 -2.35 -31.26 -7.74
C LEU A 185 -1.96 -31.20 -9.23
N GLY A 186 -2.63 -30.36 -10.01
CA GLY A 186 -2.36 -30.16 -11.44
C GLY A 186 -1.07 -29.40 -11.73
N GLY A 187 -0.44 -28.80 -10.71
CA GLY A 187 0.85 -28.14 -10.81
C GLY A 187 2.04 -29.02 -10.44
N LEU A 188 1.82 -30.13 -9.74
CA LEU A 188 2.86 -31.11 -9.40
C LEU A 188 3.42 -31.82 -10.63
N ARG A 189 4.67 -32.29 -10.53
CA ARG A 189 5.31 -33.14 -11.54
C ARG A 189 4.59 -34.49 -11.69
N ASP A 190 4.80 -35.13 -12.84
CA ASP A 190 4.16 -36.42 -13.18
C ASP A 190 4.61 -37.57 -12.27
N GLU A 191 5.73 -37.44 -11.57
CA GLU A 191 6.16 -38.40 -10.55
C GLU A 191 5.15 -38.57 -9.40
N PHE A 192 4.27 -37.57 -9.19
CA PHE A 192 3.22 -37.59 -8.18
C PHE A 192 1.86 -38.08 -8.72
N GLU A 193 1.79 -38.59 -9.96
CA GLU A 193 0.53 -39.03 -10.58
C GLU A 193 -0.21 -40.09 -9.76
N SER A 194 0.51 -41.02 -9.12
CA SER A 194 -0.11 -42.04 -8.27
C SER A 194 -0.83 -41.42 -7.06
N ILE A 195 -0.21 -40.43 -6.41
CA ILE A 195 -0.79 -39.73 -5.25
C ILE A 195 -1.97 -38.86 -5.71
N ARG A 196 -1.80 -38.16 -6.84
CA ARG A 196 -2.87 -37.38 -7.48
C ARG A 196 -4.09 -38.24 -7.78
N SER A 197 -3.91 -39.40 -8.41
CA SER A 197 -5.00 -40.33 -8.72
C SER A 197 -5.66 -40.88 -7.45
N GLN A 198 -4.90 -41.17 -6.39
CA GLN A 198 -5.48 -41.65 -5.13
C GLN A 198 -6.37 -40.58 -4.49
N ILE A 199 -5.91 -39.33 -4.43
CA ILE A 199 -6.65 -38.21 -3.84
C ILE A 199 -7.91 -37.90 -4.65
N LEU A 200 -7.83 -37.90 -5.98
CA LEU A 200 -8.97 -37.60 -6.86
C LEU A 200 -10.04 -38.71 -6.89
N ASN A 201 -9.72 -39.92 -6.43
CA ASN A 201 -10.67 -41.03 -6.31
C ASN A 201 -11.30 -41.14 -4.92
N CYS A 202 -11.00 -40.23 -3.98
CA CYS A 202 -11.69 -40.15 -2.70
C CYS A 202 -13.11 -39.60 -2.87
N ASP A 203 -14.05 -40.08 -2.06
CA ASP A 203 -15.45 -39.59 -2.06
C ASP A 203 -15.55 -38.11 -1.66
N GLU A 204 -14.64 -37.66 -0.79
CA GLU A 204 -14.47 -36.25 -0.38
C GLU A 204 -13.05 -35.79 -0.71
N ILE A 205 -12.92 -34.62 -1.33
CA ILE A 205 -11.62 -34.04 -1.66
C ILE A 205 -11.03 -33.40 -0.40
N PRO A 206 -9.89 -33.90 0.11
CA PRO A 206 -9.28 -33.35 1.30
C PRO A 206 -8.79 -31.92 1.06
N GLY A 207 -8.76 -31.12 2.13
CA GLY A 207 -8.26 -29.76 2.10
C GLY A 207 -6.77 -29.68 1.73
N ILE A 208 -6.31 -28.53 1.27
CA ILE A 208 -4.98 -28.41 0.69
C ILE A 208 -3.85 -28.71 1.68
N GLU A 209 -4.00 -28.38 2.96
CA GLU A 209 -3.05 -28.75 4.01
C GLU A 209 -2.95 -30.27 4.22
N GLU A 210 -4.07 -30.99 4.14
CA GLU A 210 -4.08 -32.44 4.26
C GLU A 210 -3.47 -33.10 3.02
N VAL A 211 -3.76 -32.56 1.84
CA VAL A 211 -3.14 -32.97 0.58
C VAL A 211 -1.62 -32.77 0.60
N TYR A 212 -1.14 -31.65 1.14
CA TYR A 212 0.29 -31.39 1.26
C TYR A 212 1.01 -32.34 2.24
N ALA A 213 0.30 -32.86 3.24
CA ALA A 213 0.86 -33.76 4.25
C ALA A 213 0.96 -35.24 3.82
N ARG A 214 0.31 -35.62 2.71
CA ARG A 214 0.31 -36.98 2.14
C ARG A 214 1.45 -37.18 1.14
#